data_AF-A0A0D0CKM9-F1
#
_entry.id   AF-A0A0D0CKM9-F1
#
_cell.length_a   1.000
_cell.length_b   1.000
_cell.length_c   1.000
_cell.angle_alpha   90.00
_cell.angle_beta   90.00
_cell.angle_gamma   90.00
#
_symmetry.space_group_name_H-M   'P 1'
#
loop_
_entity.id
_entity.type
_entity.pdbx_description
1 polymer ?
#
loop_
_entity_poly.entity_id
_entity_poly.type
_entity_poly.pdbx_seq_one_letter_code
_entity_poly.pdbx_strand_id
1 'polypeptide(L)'
;MSRLSSALQATDIPLSTARHALMEFLHSAKIDPSMYDTEGLCDGIDLRMHNLSWLEDRGSIRAHEDWTKYVSPVAECRGNLDPMYGFTSVTLPECLPGRLELVSYLNEIGFLHDGFSLIIDIIDHVEEERGMAENDEMAKIFLESIQNSEASPHDTQPKQTGRSKIQSQIAQEMLAIDRECATVSLNAWVKFLRLDSSRPVDKKFITIEDFLSFRAINTGEMFWFGMVTFALGLKIKEHEMEKCRELTRSAYFALALQNDLYSWEKEYEAVKRYNLSHIMNTIWILTQEHNTDIQVAQDTCRKLIKKYVAEYVQIVKGVKDDESLSVDLRNGTALSRLAQLLDQMGAGVFRDQRSHDSVVVMLKEDDETENDETKTETAIKTKNGSALSLEILGYDSVGGRVV
;
A
#
# COMPACT_ATOMS: atom_id res chain seq x y z
N MET A 1 34.88 44.12 14.04
CA MET A 1 34.39 42.76 14.33
C MET A 1 33.05 42.90 15.08
N SER A 2 31.91 43.27 14.51
CA SER A 2 31.29 42.99 13.20
C SER A 2 30.98 41.51 12.97
N ARG A 3 29.67 41.19 13.09
CA ARG A 3 28.91 40.06 12.51
C ARG A 3 28.95 38.73 13.27
N LEU A 4 27.83 38.41 13.93
CA LEU A 4 27.04 37.17 13.80
C LEU A 4 26.14 37.00 15.04
N SER A 5 25.02 37.74 15.13
CA SER A 5 23.99 37.51 16.16
C SER A 5 22.60 38.02 15.73
N SER A 6 22.26 37.91 14.45
CA SER A 6 20.96 38.39 13.98
C SER A 6 20.58 37.76 12.63
N ALA A 7 20.02 36.55 12.65
CA ALA A 7 19.21 36.01 11.57
C ALA A 7 18.51 34.72 12.03
N LEU A 8 17.48 34.88 12.87
CA LEU A 8 16.37 33.94 13.06
C LEU A 8 15.23 34.76 13.69
N GLN A 9 14.84 35.82 13.00
CA GLN A 9 13.55 36.44 13.22
C GLN A 9 12.52 35.57 12.51
N ALA A 10 11.65 34.96 13.31
CA ALA A 10 10.40 34.40 12.84
C ALA A 10 9.69 35.46 11.98
N THR A 11 9.54 35.19 10.70
CA THR A 11 8.61 35.94 9.87
C THR A 11 7.21 35.49 10.27
N ASP A 12 6.58 36.27 11.14
CA ASP A 12 5.15 36.25 11.38
C ASP A 12 4.43 36.47 10.04
N ILE A 13 3.98 35.39 9.43
CA ILE A 13 3.03 35.46 8.31
C ILE A 13 1.69 35.87 8.90
N PRO A 14 1.07 36.99 8.47
CA PRO A 14 -0.21 37.42 9.01
C PRO A 14 -1.28 36.34 8.77
N LEU A 15 -1.93 35.91 9.86
CA LEU A 15 -3.05 34.96 9.90
C LEU A 15 -4.24 35.33 8.99
N SER A 16 -4.24 36.51 8.35
CA SER A 16 -5.27 36.95 7.41
C SER A 16 -5.07 36.49 5.96
N THR A 17 -3.91 35.90 5.63
CA THR A 17 -3.60 35.48 4.24
C THR A 17 -3.87 33.99 3.98
N ALA A 18 -4.13 33.20 5.02
CA ALA A 18 -4.35 31.75 4.94
C ALA A 18 -5.74 31.33 4.39
N ARG A 19 -6.53 32.26 3.84
CA ARG A 19 -7.92 31.99 3.42
C ARG A 19 -8.10 31.51 1.98
N HIS A 20 -7.04 31.38 1.18
CA HIS A 20 -7.18 31.03 -0.25
C HIS A 20 -6.13 30.03 -0.81
N ALA A 21 -5.27 29.45 0.01
CA ALA A 21 -4.26 28.53 -0.50
C ALA A 21 -4.87 27.13 -0.69
N LEU A 22 -5.17 26.78 -1.94
CA LEU A 22 -5.16 25.39 -2.37
C LEU A 22 -3.80 24.76 -2.00
N MET A 23 -3.77 23.46 -1.74
CA MET A 23 -2.54 22.78 -1.31
C MET A 23 -1.32 23.16 -2.18
N GLU A 24 -0.32 23.78 -1.55
CA GLU A 24 1.02 23.87 -2.11
C GLU A 24 1.66 22.49 -1.95
N PHE A 25 2.27 21.96 -3.00
CA PHE A 25 3.04 20.72 -2.94
C PHE A 25 4.37 21.01 -2.23
N LEU A 26 4.53 20.53 -1.00
CA LEU A 26 5.66 20.84 -0.12
C LEU A 26 6.64 19.66 0.01
N HIS A 27 6.15 18.43 -0.15
CA HIS A 27 6.91 17.23 0.20
C HIS A 27 7.31 16.37 -1.00
N SER A 28 6.83 16.70 -2.21
CA SER A 28 7.19 15.96 -3.42
C SER A 28 7.75 16.82 -4.56
N ALA A 29 8.38 16.16 -5.53
CA ALA A 29 8.73 16.69 -6.84
C ALA A 29 7.88 16.05 -7.96
N LYS A 30 7.56 16.84 -8.99
CA LYS A 30 6.91 16.34 -10.20
C LYS A 30 7.93 15.53 -11.01
N ILE A 31 7.55 14.35 -11.45
CA ILE A 31 8.35 13.51 -12.33
C ILE A 31 8.11 13.95 -13.79
N ASP A 32 9.16 13.96 -14.60
CA ASP A 32 9.07 14.29 -16.02
C ASP A 32 8.21 13.23 -16.74
N PRO A 33 7.11 13.61 -17.44
CA PRO A 33 6.30 12.68 -18.21
C PRO A 33 7.06 11.86 -19.25
N SER A 34 8.27 12.25 -19.68
CA SER A 34 9.08 11.42 -20.57
C SER A 34 9.72 10.20 -19.89
N MET A 35 9.66 10.12 -18.56
CA MET A 35 10.32 9.08 -17.75
C MET A 35 9.41 7.89 -17.42
N TYR A 36 8.14 7.93 -17.82
CA TYR A 36 7.17 6.88 -17.53
C TYR A 36 6.11 6.79 -18.63
N ASP A 37 5.49 5.61 -18.75
CA ASP A 37 4.32 5.38 -19.61
C ASP A 37 3.07 5.23 -18.74
N THR A 38 1.99 5.84 -19.19
CA THR A 38 0.69 5.85 -18.52
C THR A 38 -0.35 5.01 -19.25
N GLU A 39 -0.05 4.54 -20.46
CA GLU A 39 -1.00 3.92 -21.39
C GLU A 39 -2.24 4.82 -21.68
N GLY A 40 -2.12 6.12 -21.37
CA GLY A 40 -3.21 7.09 -21.38
C GLY A 40 -4.33 6.76 -20.39
N LEU A 41 -4.02 6.09 -19.28
CA LEU A 41 -5.00 5.68 -18.26
C LEU A 41 -5.16 6.72 -17.14
N CYS A 42 -4.23 7.68 -16.95
CA CYS A 42 -4.28 8.72 -15.90
C CYS A 42 -4.30 10.16 -16.47
N ASP A 43 -4.80 10.35 -17.69
CA ASP A 43 -4.75 11.64 -18.38
C ASP A 43 -5.27 12.80 -17.51
N GLY A 44 -4.47 13.87 -17.43
CA GLY A 44 -4.80 15.07 -16.66
C GLY A 44 -4.38 15.04 -15.20
N ILE A 45 -3.57 14.06 -14.77
CA ILE A 45 -2.98 13.99 -13.44
C ILE A 45 -1.45 13.90 -13.57
N ASP A 46 -0.73 14.73 -12.80
CA ASP A 46 0.74 14.78 -12.83
C ASP A 46 1.35 13.77 -11.85
N LEU A 47 2.30 12.96 -12.31
CA LEU A 47 3.05 12.10 -11.41
C LEU A 47 3.97 12.92 -10.49
N ARG A 48 3.88 12.64 -9.19
CA ARG A 48 4.74 13.21 -8.17
C ARG A 48 5.32 12.11 -7.30
N MET A 49 6.52 12.33 -6.77
CA MET A 49 7.18 11.41 -5.85
C MET A 49 7.68 12.16 -4.62
N HIS A 50 7.45 11.61 -3.44
CA HIS A 50 7.91 12.16 -2.18
C HIS A 50 9.44 12.34 -2.19
N ASN A 51 9.92 13.48 -1.70
CA ASN A 51 11.35 13.85 -1.73
C ASN A 51 12.22 13.00 -0.79
N LEU A 52 11.59 12.31 0.16
CA LEU A 52 12.23 11.44 1.17
C LEU A 52 11.80 9.98 0.99
N SER A 53 11.81 9.48 -0.25
CA SER A 53 11.36 8.10 -0.55
C SER A 53 12.12 7.01 0.21
N TRP A 54 13.35 7.28 0.63
CA TRP A 54 14.12 6.38 1.50
C TRP A 54 13.44 6.08 2.86
N LEU A 55 12.50 6.93 3.32
CA LEU A 55 11.66 6.63 4.50
C LEU A 55 10.68 5.50 4.24
N GLU A 56 10.18 5.38 3.01
CA GLU A 56 9.36 4.25 2.60
C GLU A 56 10.16 2.95 2.59
N ASP A 57 11.37 2.98 2.02
CA ASP A 57 12.25 1.82 2.01
C ASP A 57 12.50 1.32 3.44
N ARG A 58 12.83 2.25 4.35
CA ARG A 58 13.05 1.94 5.76
C ARG A 58 11.81 1.33 6.42
N GLY A 59 10.62 1.91 6.20
CA GLY A 59 9.37 1.40 6.75
C GLY A 59 9.02 0.01 6.23
N SER A 60 9.20 -0.22 4.93
CA SER A 60 8.88 -1.48 4.27
C SER A 60 9.85 -2.61 4.65
N ILE A 61 11.15 -2.31 4.71
CA ILE A 61 12.17 -3.27 5.18
C ILE A 61 11.90 -3.66 6.64
N ARG A 62 11.62 -2.68 7.50
CA ARG A 62 11.24 -2.94 8.91
C ARG A 62 10.01 -3.85 8.99
N ALA A 63 9.02 -3.69 8.12
CA ALA A 63 7.85 -4.55 8.08
C ALA A 63 8.21 -6.00 7.70
N HIS A 64 9.14 -6.20 6.75
CA HIS A 64 9.64 -7.54 6.39
C HIS A 64 10.39 -8.21 7.55
N GLU A 65 11.22 -7.45 8.26
CA GLU A 65 11.96 -7.93 9.44
C GLU A 65 11.00 -8.35 10.55
N ASP A 66 10.02 -7.50 10.89
CA ASP A 66 9.02 -7.80 11.93
C ASP A 66 8.14 -8.98 11.52
N TRP A 67 7.71 -9.07 10.26
CA TRP A 67 6.93 -10.20 9.76
C TRP A 67 7.73 -11.51 9.82
N THR A 68 9.00 -11.49 9.38
CA THR A 68 9.90 -12.65 9.46
C THR A 68 10.11 -13.10 10.90
N LYS A 69 10.26 -12.15 11.82
CA LYS A 69 10.53 -12.40 13.23
C LYS A 69 9.31 -12.95 13.98
N TYR A 70 8.12 -12.45 13.68
CA TYR A 70 6.93 -12.70 14.49
C TYR A 70 5.91 -13.63 13.82
N VAL A 71 5.82 -13.63 12.49
CA VAL A 71 4.75 -14.31 11.74
C VAL A 71 5.29 -15.48 10.94
N SER A 72 6.08 -15.21 9.90
CA SER A 72 6.65 -16.22 9.01
C SER A 72 7.76 -15.61 8.15
N PRO A 73 8.73 -16.39 7.65
CA PRO A 73 9.68 -15.89 6.66
C PRO A 73 8.98 -15.23 5.47
N VAL A 74 9.47 -14.07 5.04
CA VAL A 74 8.99 -13.40 3.83
C VAL A 74 9.69 -14.03 2.61
N ALA A 75 8.91 -14.55 1.67
CA ALA A 75 9.41 -14.99 0.38
C ALA A 75 8.74 -14.16 -0.72
N GLU A 76 9.54 -13.58 -1.62
CA GLU A 76 9.11 -12.98 -2.89
C GLU A 76 8.13 -11.78 -2.82
N CYS A 77 7.81 -11.26 -1.63
CA CYS A 77 6.99 -10.04 -1.50
C CYS A 77 7.84 -8.79 -1.75
N ARG A 78 7.49 -8.03 -2.79
CA ARG A 78 8.06 -6.70 -3.08
C ARG A 78 7.09 -5.55 -2.77
N GLY A 79 5.97 -5.82 -2.09
CA GLY A 79 4.89 -4.90 -1.70
C GLY A 79 5.02 -3.46 -2.22
N ASN A 80 5.52 -2.56 -1.37
CA ASN A 80 5.80 -1.16 -1.66
C ASN A 80 7.09 -0.93 -2.44
N LEU A 81 8.08 -1.80 -2.26
CA LEU A 81 9.46 -1.58 -2.69
C LEU A 81 9.58 -1.68 -4.21
N ASP A 82 10.03 -0.59 -4.82
CA ASP A 82 10.45 -0.55 -6.22
C ASP A 82 11.72 0.29 -6.38
N PRO A 83 12.69 -0.12 -7.24
CA PRO A 83 13.93 0.63 -7.42
C PRO A 83 13.76 2.06 -7.98
N MET A 84 12.62 2.38 -8.60
CA MET A 84 12.40 3.67 -9.24
C MET A 84 11.23 4.44 -8.63
N TYR A 85 10.12 3.76 -8.33
CA TYR A 85 8.86 4.35 -7.94
C TYR A 85 8.22 3.60 -6.77
N GLY A 86 8.82 3.73 -5.57
CA GLY A 86 8.25 3.19 -4.33
C GLY A 86 6.78 3.57 -4.17
N PHE A 87 5.93 2.57 -3.97
CA PHE A 87 4.47 2.67 -4.04
C PHE A 87 3.90 3.77 -3.14
N THR A 88 4.29 3.83 -1.87
CA THR A 88 3.81 4.83 -0.90
C THR A 88 4.31 6.24 -1.26
N SER A 89 5.57 6.37 -1.67
CA SER A 89 6.20 7.65 -2.01
C SER A 89 5.56 8.28 -3.24
N VAL A 90 5.08 7.46 -4.16
CA VAL A 90 4.33 7.98 -5.28
C VAL A 90 2.87 8.18 -4.89
N THR A 91 2.20 7.23 -4.20
CA THR A 91 0.73 7.25 -3.97
C THR A 91 0.31 8.31 -2.98
N LEU A 92 1.19 8.61 -2.03
CA LEU A 92 1.04 9.63 -1.01
C LEU A 92 2.25 10.58 -1.06
N PRO A 93 2.45 11.30 -2.19
CA PRO A 93 3.68 12.05 -2.41
C PRO A 93 3.73 13.30 -1.51
N GLU A 94 2.59 13.73 -0.98
CA GLU A 94 2.48 14.78 0.03
C GLU A 94 2.29 14.24 1.45
N CYS A 95 2.59 12.96 1.69
CA CYS A 95 2.62 12.41 3.04
C CYS A 95 3.50 13.30 3.94
N LEU A 96 3.05 13.53 5.17
CA LEU A 96 3.84 14.27 6.13
C LEU A 96 5.14 13.49 6.41
N PRO A 97 6.34 14.11 6.30
CA PRO A 97 7.61 13.41 6.47
C PRO A 97 7.72 12.60 7.76
N GLY A 98 7.17 13.11 8.86
CA GLY A 98 7.14 12.41 10.16
C GLY A 98 6.17 11.23 10.24
N ARG A 99 5.42 10.94 9.17
CA ARG A 99 4.45 9.84 9.08
C ARG A 99 4.80 8.82 8.00
N LEU A 100 5.59 9.20 6.98
CA LEU A 100 5.85 8.39 5.79
C LEU A 100 6.39 6.99 6.09
N GLU A 101 7.36 6.88 6.99
CA GLU A 101 7.92 5.57 7.37
C GLU A 101 6.86 4.65 7.97
N LEU A 102 6.05 5.14 8.92
CA LEU A 102 5.00 4.34 9.55
C LEU A 102 3.89 4.00 8.57
N VAL A 103 3.52 4.93 7.69
CA VAL A 103 2.53 4.70 6.63
C VAL A 103 3.01 3.62 5.65
N SER A 104 4.29 3.65 5.30
CA SER A 104 4.89 2.64 4.42
C SER A 104 4.98 1.28 5.10
N TYR A 105 5.41 1.24 6.36
CA TYR A 105 5.39 0.03 7.19
C TYR A 105 4.00 -0.59 7.23
N LEU A 106 2.98 0.22 7.53
CA LEU A 106 1.58 -0.20 7.55
C LEU A 106 1.13 -0.77 6.19
N ASN A 107 1.43 -0.07 5.09
CA ASN A 107 1.01 -0.52 3.78
C ASN A 107 1.71 -1.83 3.37
N GLU A 108 2.98 -2.00 3.77
CA GLU A 108 3.73 -3.24 3.55
C GLU A 108 3.13 -4.42 4.33
N ILE A 109 2.73 -4.18 5.58
CA ILE A 109 1.97 -5.18 6.35
C ILE A 109 0.64 -5.52 5.65
N GLY A 110 -0.02 -4.54 5.03
CA GLY A 110 -1.18 -4.78 4.16
C GLY A 110 -0.85 -5.74 3.01
N PHE A 111 0.21 -5.47 2.24
CA PHE A 111 0.64 -6.36 1.16
C PHE A 111 1.05 -7.75 1.63
N LEU A 112 1.73 -7.86 2.77
CA LEU A 112 2.10 -9.14 3.36
C LEU A 112 0.87 -9.91 3.84
N HIS A 113 -0.12 -9.21 4.40
CA HIS A 113 -1.40 -9.79 4.80
C HIS A 113 -2.21 -10.26 3.58
N ASP A 114 -2.30 -9.47 2.52
CA ASP A 114 -3.01 -9.81 1.28
C ASP A 114 -2.30 -10.92 0.50
N GLY A 115 -0.97 -10.88 0.41
CA GLY A 115 -0.16 -11.92 -0.22
C GLY A 115 -0.22 -13.24 0.56
N PHE A 116 -0.24 -13.16 1.89
CA PHE A 116 -0.44 -14.32 2.75
C PHE A 116 -1.88 -14.83 2.68
N SER A 117 -2.90 -13.94 2.68
CA SER A 117 -4.30 -14.31 2.48
C SER A 117 -4.46 -15.03 1.16
N LEU A 118 -3.89 -14.52 0.06
CA LEU A 118 -3.90 -15.21 -1.23
C LEU A 118 -3.28 -16.61 -1.12
N ILE A 119 -2.06 -16.75 -0.57
CA ILE A 119 -1.34 -18.03 -0.40
C ILE A 119 -2.06 -19.00 0.57
N ILE A 120 -2.86 -18.49 1.50
CA ILE A 120 -3.62 -19.26 2.49
C ILE A 120 -5.00 -19.67 1.99
N ASP A 121 -5.72 -18.76 1.32
CA ASP A 121 -6.95 -19.02 0.55
C ASP A 121 -6.73 -20.17 -0.45
N ILE A 122 -5.47 -20.35 -0.84
CA ILE A 122 -4.93 -21.37 -1.73
C ILE A 122 -4.77 -22.77 -1.08
N ILE A 123 -4.53 -22.89 0.24
CA ILE A 123 -4.08 -24.17 0.85
C ILE A 123 -5.23 -25.02 1.42
N ASP A 124 -6.36 -24.46 1.88
CA ASP A 124 -7.48 -25.29 2.37
C ASP A 124 -8.84 -24.56 2.33
N HIS A 125 -9.91 -25.28 1.93
CA HIS A 125 -11.32 -24.86 2.04
C HIS A 125 -11.83 -24.78 3.51
N VAL A 126 -10.93 -24.69 4.48
CA VAL A 126 -11.20 -24.69 5.93
C VAL A 126 -11.16 -23.26 6.51
N GLU A 127 -10.77 -22.24 5.75
CA GLU A 127 -10.26 -20.99 6.34
C GLU A 127 -11.04 -19.70 6.06
N GLU A 128 -12.28 -19.75 5.55
CA GLU A 128 -13.16 -18.58 5.62
C GLU A 128 -13.36 -18.15 7.09
N GLU A 129 -13.63 -19.13 7.97
CA GLU A 129 -13.76 -18.91 9.41
C GLU A 129 -12.47 -18.38 10.05
N ARG A 130 -11.30 -18.77 9.52
CA ARG A 130 -10.01 -18.32 10.04
C ARG A 130 -9.70 -16.88 9.60
N GLY A 131 -9.91 -16.54 8.33
CA GLY A 131 -9.76 -15.16 7.85
C GLY A 131 -10.71 -14.19 8.58
N MET A 132 -11.97 -14.61 8.77
CA MET A 132 -12.94 -13.86 9.59
C MET A 132 -12.46 -13.68 11.04
N ALA A 133 -11.95 -14.73 11.68
CA ALA A 133 -11.43 -14.66 13.04
C ALA A 133 -10.18 -13.76 13.15
N GLU A 134 -9.29 -13.79 12.15
CA GLU A 134 -8.11 -12.91 12.10
C GLU A 134 -8.50 -11.43 11.93
N ASN A 135 -9.48 -11.14 11.07
CA ASN A 135 -10.05 -9.80 10.90
C ASN A 135 -10.75 -9.29 12.18
N ASP A 136 -11.53 -10.15 12.85
CA ASP A 136 -12.23 -9.80 14.09
C ASP A 136 -11.26 -9.53 15.24
N GLU A 137 -10.18 -10.31 15.35
CA GLU A 137 -9.13 -10.08 16.35
C GLU A 137 -8.39 -8.76 16.07
N MET A 138 -8.04 -8.47 14.81
CA MET A 138 -7.44 -7.18 14.44
C MET A 138 -8.36 -6.00 14.78
N ALA A 139 -9.65 -6.11 14.46
CA ALA A 139 -10.63 -5.09 14.78
C ALA A 139 -10.74 -4.85 16.30
N LYS A 140 -10.69 -5.92 17.09
CA LYS A 140 -10.70 -5.85 18.55
C LYS A 140 -9.45 -5.15 19.09
N ILE A 141 -8.25 -5.49 18.60
CA ILE A 141 -6.98 -4.87 19.03
C ILE A 141 -6.99 -3.36 18.77
N PHE A 142 -7.49 -2.93 17.61
CA PHE A 142 -7.60 -1.50 17.29
C PHE A 142 -8.59 -0.79 18.22
N LEU A 143 -9.76 -1.37 18.48
CA LEU A 143 -10.73 -0.80 19.42
C LEU A 143 -10.17 -0.69 20.84
N GLU A 144 -9.49 -1.73 21.32
CA GLU A 144 -8.84 -1.74 22.63
C GLU A 144 -7.74 -0.68 22.71
N SER A 145 -6.95 -0.51 21.64
CA SER A 145 -5.88 0.50 21.57
C SER A 145 -6.43 1.93 21.61
N ILE A 146 -7.57 2.19 20.95
CA ILE A 146 -8.25 3.49 21.02
C ILE A 146 -8.75 3.78 22.45
N GLN A 147 -9.30 2.77 23.13
CA GLN A 147 -9.91 2.92 24.45
C GLN A 147 -8.89 3.04 25.59
N ASN A 148 -7.75 2.36 25.49
CA ASN A 148 -6.73 2.33 26.54
C ASN A 148 -5.83 3.56 26.46
N SER A 149 -6.23 4.66 27.11
CA SER A 149 -5.48 5.91 27.08
C SER A 149 -4.21 5.94 27.95
N GLU A 150 -4.02 5.03 28.91
CA GLU A 150 -2.90 5.05 29.88
C GLU A 150 -2.57 3.67 30.51
N ALA A 151 -2.62 2.56 29.76
CA ALA A 151 -2.26 1.25 30.35
C ALA A 151 -0.75 0.98 30.26
N SER A 152 -0.11 0.91 31.43
CA SER A 152 1.27 0.41 31.63
C SER A 152 1.48 -0.96 30.95
N PRO A 153 2.70 -1.30 30.46
CA PRO A 153 2.99 -2.58 29.84
C PRO A 153 3.00 -3.70 30.89
N HIS A 154 1.83 -4.08 31.40
CA HIS A 154 1.67 -5.28 32.22
C HIS A 154 1.10 -6.41 31.36
N ASP A 155 2.03 -7.14 30.77
CA ASP A 155 2.24 -8.60 30.71
C ASP A 155 1.14 -9.59 31.17
N THR A 156 -0.14 -9.27 31.01
CA THR A 156 -1.26 -10.20 31.21
C THR A 156 -2.13 -10.35 29.96
N GLN A 157 -1.54 -10.18 28.79
CA GLN A 157 -2.20 -10.57 27.55
C GLN A 157 -2.01 -12.08 27.32
N PRO A 158 -3.06 -12.83 26.93
CA PRO A 158 -2.89 -14.20 26.44
C PRO A 158 -1.85 -14.20 25.31
N LYS A 159 -1.15 -15.32 25.07
CA LYS A 159 -0.10 -15.46 24.03
C LYS A 159 -0.52 -14.71 22.75
N GLN A 160 -0.01 -13.50 22.56
CA GLN A 160 -0.25 -12.72 21.36
C GLN A 160 0.36 -13.48 20.18
N THR A 161 -0.39 -13.61 19.10
CA THR A 161 0.17 -14.07 17.83
C THR A 161 1.15 -13.00 17.33
N GLY A 162 2.08 -13.38 16.44
CA GLY A 162 2.97 -12.39 15.86
C GLY A 162 2.24 -11.26 15.14
N ARG A 163 1.10 -11.57 14.52
CA ARG A 163 0.23 -10.60 13.86
C ARG A 163 -0.39 -9.62 14.85
N SER A 164 -0.95 -10.11 15.97
CA SER A 164 -1.56 -9.22 16.96
C SER A 164 -0.55 -8.28 17.59
N LYS A 165 0.71 -8.73 17.74
CA LYS A 165 1.81 -7.87 18.18
C LYS A 165 2.10 -6.73 17.19
N ILE A 166 2.24 -7.04 15.90
CA ILE A 166 2.47 -6.04 14.85
C ILE A 166 1.30 -5.04 14.81
N GLN A 167 0.06 -5.53 14.84
CA GLN A 167 -1.15 -4.71 14.80
C GLN A 167 -1.24 -3.76 16.01
N SER A 168 -0.97 -4.26 17.22
CA SER A 168 -0.98 -3.42 18.43
C SER A 168 0.11 -2.34 18.36
N GLN A 169 1.30 -2.68 17.86
CA GLN A 169 2.39 -1.74 17.69
C GLN A 169 2.06 -0.63 16.69
N ILE A 170 1.46 -0.96 15.54
CA ILE A 170 0.97 0.01 14.55
C ILE A 170 0.01 0.99 15.22
N ALA A 171 -1.01 0.49 15.93
CA ALA A 171 -2.00 1.34 16.58
C ALA A 171 -1.36 2.26 17.62
N GLN A 172 -0.43 1.76 18.44
CA GLN A 172 0.29 2.56 19.43
C GLN A 172 1.14 3.66 18.78
N GLU A 173 1.91 3.35 17.73
CA GLU A 173 2.75 4.32 17.03
C GLU A 173 1.89 5.40 16.35
N MET A 174 0.78 5.03 15.71
CA MET A 174 -0.15 6.00 15.12
C MET A 174 -0.76 6.93 16.17
N LEU A 175 -1.24 6.37 17.29
CA LEU A 175 -1.85 7.14 18.37
C LEU A 175 -0.84 8.07 19.06
N ALA A 176 0.44 7.67 19.14
CA ALA A 176 1.52 8.50 19.68
C ALA A 176 1.87 9.69 18.78
N ILE A 177 1.77 9.52 17.45
CA ILE A 177 2.03 10.58 16.47
C ILE A 177 0.88 11.59 16.42
N ASP A 178 -0.35 11.09 16.25
CA ASP A 178 -1.55 11.91 16.12
C ASP A 178 -2.79 11.11 16.54
N ARG A 179 -3.14 11.20 17.83
CA ARG A 179 -4.28 10.46 18.39
C ARG A 179 -5.59 10.76 17.69
N GLU A 180 -5.83 12.00 17.27
CA GLU A 180 -7.10 12.39 16.64
C GLU A 180 -7.24 11.74 15.26
N CYS A 181 -6.24 11.92 14.39
CA CYS A 181 -6.25 11.31 13.06
C CYS A 181 -6.19 9.78 13.15
N ALA A 182 -5.33 9.23 14.01
CA ALA A 182 -5.21 7.79 14.21
C ALA A 182 -6.53 7.16 14.66
N THR A 183 -7.29 7.81 15.54
CA THR A 183 -8.60 7.29 15.96
C THR A 183 -9.57 7.19 14.79
N VAL A 184 -9.60 8.18 13.89
CA VAL A 184 -10.44 8.14 12.69
C VAL A 184 -10.01 6.98 11.77
N SER A 185 -8.71 6.85 11.51
CA SER A 185 -8.16 5.82 10.64
C SER A 185 -8.38 4.40 11.17
N LEU A 186 -8.08 4.17 12.44
CA LEU A 186 -8.29 2.87 13.09
C LEU A 186 -9.78 2.48 13.11
N ASN A 187 -10.70 3.43 13.35
CA ASN A 187 -12.13 3.16 13.25
C ASN A 187 -12.58 2.84 11.81
N ALA A 188 -12.02 3.52 10.80
CA ALA A 188 -12.28 3.20 9.40
C ALA A 188 -11.81 1.78 9.06
N TRP A 189 -10.66 1.35 9.58
CA TRP A 189 -10.15 -0.01 9.39
C TRP A 189 -10.97 -1.06 10.13
N VAL A 190 -11.39 -0.79 11.37
CA VAL A 190 -12.32 -1.68 12.09
C VAL A 190 -13.60 -1.90 11.27
N LYS A 191 -14.12 -0.84 10.65
CA LYS A 191 -15.31 -0.95 9.77
C LYS A 191 -15.00 -1.76 8.51
N PHE A 192 -13.85 -1.55 7.89
CA PHE A 192 -13.38 -2.32 6.74
C PHE A 192 -13.32 -3.82 7.05
N LEU A 193 -12.60 -4.19 8.09
CA LEU A 193 -12.39 -5.59 8.50
C LEU A 193 -13.71 -6.31 8.76
N ARG A 194 -14.64 -5.64 9.45
CA ARG A 194 -15.98 -6.18 9.71
C ARG A 194 -16.80 -6.39 8.44
N LEU A 195 -16.69 -5.47 7.47
CA LEU A 195 -17.40 -5.59 6.20
C LEU A 195 -16.83 -6.73 5.36
N ASP A 196 -15.50 -6.85 5.30
CA ASP A 196 -14.83 -7.94 4.59
C ASP A 196 -15.15 -9.30 5.23
N SER A 197 -15.15 -9.41 6.56
CA SER A 197 -15.60 -10.62 7.26
C SER A 197 -17.06 -11.00 6.98
N SER A 198 -17.90 -10.06 6.56
CA SER A 198 -19.33 -10.30 6.27
C SER A 198 -19.63 -10.55 4.79
N ARG A 199 -18.60 -10.77 3.96
CA ARG A 199 -18.73 -10.85 2.51
C ARG A 199 -19.50 -12.10 2.06
N PRO A 200 -20.49 -11.98 1.17
CA PRO A 200 -21.16 -13.14 0.61
C PRO A 200 -20.28 -13.82 -0.43
N VAL A 201 -19.73 -14.99 -0.10
CA VAL A 201 -18.80 -15.78 -0.91
C VAL A 201 -19.38 -16.19 -2.27
N ASP A 202 -20.70 -16.40 -2.34
CA ASP A 202 -21.40 -16.84 -3.56
C ASP A 202 -22.06 -15.68 -4.33
N LYS A 203 -21.72 -14.43 -4.04
CA LYS A 203 -22.36 -13.29 -4.71
C LYS A 203 -21.97 -13.25 -6.19
N LYS A 204 -22.94 -13.53 -7.05
CA LYS A 204 -22.82 -13.36 -8.50
C LYS A 204 -23.15 -11.92 -8.87
N PHE A 205 -22.23 -11.29 -9.59
CA PHE A 205 -22.44 -9.96 -10.16
C PHE A 205 -22.92 -10.11 -11.60
N ILE A 206 -23.97 -9.37 -11.94
CA ILE A 206 -24.58 -9.38 -13.28
C ILE A 206 -24.16 -8.14 -14.07
N THR A 207 -23.85 -7.02 -13.38
CA THR A 207 -23.42 -5.77 -14.00
C THR A 207 -22.10 -5.31 -13.43
N ILE A 208 -21.29 -4.65 -14.26
CA ILE A 208 -20.02 -4.07 -13.85
C ILE A 208 -20.20 -2.98 -12.78
N GLU A 209 -21.25 -2.18 -12.81
CA GLU A 209 -21.50 -1.15 -11.79
C GLU A 209 -21.80 -1.74 -10.39
N ASP A 210 -22.58 -2.83 -10.34
CA ASP A 210 -22.83 -3.55 -9.09
C ASP A 210 -21.56 -4.22 -8.57
N PHE A 211 -20.73 -4.75 -9.47
CA PHE A 211 -19.44 -5.30 -9.13
C PHE A 211 -18.49 -4.23 -8.59
N LEU A 212 -18.33 -3.10 -9.28
CA LEU A 212 -17.42 -2.03 -8.88
C LEU A 212 -17.80 -1.40 -7.54
N SER A 213 -19.09 -1.26 -7.25
CA SER A 213 -19.54 -0.76 -5.95
C SER A 213 -19.16 -1.71 -4.80
N PHE A 214 -19.13 -3.02 -5.06
CA PHE A 214 -18.62 -4.00 -4.11
C PHE A 214 -17.08 -4.03 -4.08
N ARG A 215 -16.44 -4.03 -5.27
CA ARG A 215 -15.00 -4.15 -5.44
C ARG A 215 -14.26 -2.96 -4.82
N ALA A 216 -14.79 -1.74 -4.92
CA ALA A 216 -14.20 -0.56 -4.26
C ALA A 216 -14.03 -0.77 -2.74
N ILE A 217 -15.05 -1.32 -2.09
CA ILE A 217 -14.99 -1.66 -0.66
C ILE A 217 -13.96 -2.76 -0.44
N ASN A 218 -13.98 -3.82 -1.25
CA ASN A 218 -13.10 -4.99 -1.13
C ASN A 218 -11.62 -4.68 -1.42
N THR A 219 -11.30 -3.77 -2.35
CA THR A 219 -9.95 -3.27 -2.63
C THR A 219 -9.46 -2.29 -1.55
N GLY A 220 -10.23 -2.11 -0.47
CA GLY A 220 -9.79 -1.38 0.71
C GLY A 220 -10.09 0.12 0.67
N GLU A 221 -11.23 0.56 0.12
CA GLU A 221 -11.65 1.98 0.16
C GLU A 221 -11.49 2.59 1.56
N MET A 222 -11.99 1.90 2.59
CA MET A 222 -11.94 2.37 3.98
C MET A 222 -10.53 2.29 4.57
N PHE A 223 -9.73 1.32 4.14
CA PHE A 223 -8.31 1.21 4.49
C PHE A 223 -7.54 2.43 3.97
N TRP A 224 -7.69 2.71 2.68
CA TRP A 224 -7.11 3.86 2.00
C TRP A 224 -7.61 5.19 2.55
N PHE A 225 -8.91 5.32 2.85
CA PHE A 225 -9.43 6.52 3.49
C PHE A 225 -8.72 6.78 4.82
N GLY A 226 -8.60 5.76 5.68
CA GLY A 226 -7.89 5.87 6.95
C GLY A 226 -6.41 6.20 6.76
N MET A 227 -5.75 5.57 5.78
CA MET A 227 -4.34 5.80 5.50
C MET A 227 -4.08 7.22 4.97
N VAL A 228 -4.82 7.67 3.96
CA VAL A 228 -4.69 9.00 3.34
C VAL A 228 -4.93 10.09 4.39
N THR A 229 -6.01 9.97 5.18
CA THR A 229 -6.32 10.96 6.22
C THR A 229 -5.25 11.02 7.30
N PHE A 230 -4.70 9.88 7.74
CA PHE A 230 -3.58 9.85 8.68
C PHE A 230 -2.30 10.39 8.07
N ALA A 231 -1.91 9.93 6.88
CA ALA A 231 -0.67 10.30 6.21
C ALA A 231 -0.55 11.81 6.01
N LEU A 232 -1.68 12.48 5.77
CA LEU A 232 -1.77 13.89 5.45
C LEU A 232 -2.26 14.76 6.61
N GLY A 233 -2.71 14.15 7.71
CA GLY A 233 -3.28 14.86 8.86
C GLY A 233 -4.62 15.55 8.55
N LEU A 234 -5.44 14.96 7.68
CA LEU A 234 -6.74 15.51 7.28
C LEU A 234 -7.83 15.18 8.31
N LYS A 235 -8.60 16.18 8.69
CA LYS A 235 -9.70 16.07 9.67
C LYS A 235 -11.04 16.26 8.97
N ILE A 236 -11.42 15.26 8.18
CA ILE A 236 -12.73 15.22 7.52
C ILE A 236 -13.81 15.12 8.59
N LYS A 237 -14.77 16.03 8.56
CA LYS A 237 -15.85 16.08 9.56
C LYS A 237 -16.86 14.97 9.28
N GLU A 238 -17.50 14.45 10.33
CA GLU A 238 -18.48 13.36 10.21
C GLU A 238 -19.61 13.67 9.21
N HIS A 239 -20.12 14.90 9.20
CA HIS A 239 -21.19 15.29 8.26
C HIS A 239 -20.71 15.43 6.80
N GLU A 240 -19.40 15.53 6.58
CA GLU A 240 -18.78 15.59 5.26
C GLU A 240 -18.39 14.20 4.74
N MET A 241 -18.47 13.15 5.57
CA MET A 241 -18.02 11.80 5.22
C MET A 241 -18.77 11.21 4.04
N GLU A 242 -20.09 11.38 3.98
CA GLU A 242 -20.87 10.89 2.84
C GLU A 242 -20.51 11.66 1.58
N LYS A 243 -20.32 12.98 1.70
CA LYS A 243 -19.88 13.79 0.58
C LYS A 243 -18.47 13.39 0.12
N CYS A 244 -17.57 13.06 1.04
CA CYS A 244 -16.25 12.55 0.73
C CYS A 244 -16.33 11.29 -0.12
N ARG A 245 -17.15 10.30 0.27
CA ARG A 245 -17.36 9.07 -0.50
C ARG A 245 -17.92 9.34 -1.89
N GLU A 246 -18.92 10.23 -2.00
CA GLU A 246 -19.47 10.61 -3.30
C GLU A 246 -18.40 11.20 -4.21
N LEU A 247 -17.57 12.11 -3.68
CA LEU A 247 -16.55 12.81 -4.44
C LEU A 247 -15.40 11.89 -4.86
N THR A 248 -15.07 10.88 -4.04
CA THR A 248 -13.97 9.93 -4.30
C THR A 248 -14.41 8.63 -4.94
N ARG A 249 -15.71 8.41 -5.20
CA ARG A 249 -16.20 7.14 -5.76
C ARG A 249 -15.54 6.77 -7.09
N SER A 250 -15.46 7.71 -8.03
CA SER A 250 -14.83 7.47 -9.32
C SER A 250 -13.32 7.22 -9.20
N ALA A 251 -12.67 7.77 -8.17
CA ALA A 251 -11.29 7.47 -7.82
C ALA A 251 -11.10 5.99 -7.48
N TYR A 252 -11.92 5.50 -6.55
CA TYR A 252 -11.84 4.12 -6.08
C TYR A 252 -12.22 3.12 -7.16
N PHE A 253 -13.17 3.46 -8.04
CA PHE A 253 -13.49 2.65 -9.21
C PHE A 253 -12.31 2.55 -10.18
N ALA A 254 -11.67 3.68 -10.50
CA ALA A 254 -10.48 3.67 -11.34
C ALA A 254 -9.35 2.84 -10.74
N LEU A 255 -9.12 2.95 -9.42
CA LEU A 255 -8.12 2.18 -8.69
C LEU A 255 -8.43 0.67 -8.73
N ALA A 256 -9.65 0.26 -8.36
CA ALA A 256 -10.05 -1.14 -8.42
C ALA A 256 -9.89 -1.75 -9.83
N LEU A 257 -10.29 -1.01 -10.87
CA LEU A 257 -10.17 -1.44 -12.25
C LEU A 257 -8.72 -1.58 -12.71
N GLN A 258 -7.86 -0.62 -12.35
CA GLN A 258 -6.42 -0.70 -12.65
C GLN A 258 -5.80 -1.92 -11.97
N ASN A 259 -6.16 -2.18 -10.71
CA ASN A 259 -5.63 -3.30 -9.95
C ASN A 259 -5.96 -4.59 -10.67
N ASP A 260 -7.24 -4.79 -10.97
CA ASP A 260 -7.76 -5.96 -11.66
C ASP A 260 -7.11 -6.14 -13.05
N LEU A 261 -6.88 -5.05 -13.79
CA LEU A 261 -6.29 -5.09 -15.12
C LEU A 261 -4.84 -5.60 -15.10
N TYR A 262 -4.05 -5.16 -14.14
CA TYR A 262 -2.62 -5.48 -14.08
C TYR A 262 -2.27 -6.64 -13.13
N SER A 263 -3.16 -7.00 -12.21
CA SER A 263 -3.05 -8.21 -11.40
C SER A 263 -3.59 -9.45 -12.12
N TRP A 264 -4.30 -9.26 -13.24
CA TRP A 264 -5.01 -10.31 -13.98
C TRP A 264 -4.17 -11.55 -14.21
N GLU A 265 -2.97 -11.44 -14.79
CA GLU A 265 -2.13 -12.60 -15.10
C GLU A 265 -1.74 -13.36 -13.82
N LYS A 266 -1.38 -12.64 -12.75
CA LYS A 266 -1.02 -13.24 -11.46
C LYS A 266 -2.21 -14.00 -10.86
N GLU A 267 -3.38 -13.37 -10.84
CA GLU A 267 -4.60 -13.95 -10.27
C GLU A 267 -5.13 -15.11 -11.10
N TYR A 268 -5.05 -15.01 -12.43
CA TYR A 268 -5.45 -16.07 -13.34
C TYR A 268 -4.55 -17.31 -13.22
N GLU A 269 -3.23 -17.12 -13.11
CA GLU A 269 -2.30 -18.22 -12.86
C GLU A 269 -2.50 -18.84 -11.47
N ALA A 270 -2.82 -18.05 -10.45
CA ALA A 270 -3.21 -18.58 -9.14
C ALA A 270 -4.46 -19.47 -9.26
N VAL A 271 -5.52 -18.99 -9.93
CA VAL A 271 -6.75 -19.76 -10.12
C VAL A 271 -6.49 -21.09 -10.85
N LYS A 272 -5.63 -21.09 -11.88
CA LYS A 272 -5.21 -22.34 -12.54
C LYS A 272 -4.43 -23.26 -11.62
N ARG A 273 -3.42 -22.72 -10.92
CA ARG A 273 -2.55 -23.50 -10.05
C ARG A 273 -3.33 -24.17 -8.92
N TYR A 274 -4.39 -23.53 -8.44
CA TYR A 274 -5.13 -23.94 -7.26
C TYR A 274 -6.57 -24.38 -7.53
N ASN A 275 -6.94 -24.49 -8.80
CA ASN A 275 -8.25 -24.98 -9.25
C ASN A 275 -9.44 -24.26 -8.59
N LEU A 276 -9.32 -22.93 -8.44
CA LEU A 276 -10.39 -22.09 -7.87
C LEU A 276 -11.56 -21.98 -8.87
N SER A 277 -12.78 -21.93 -8.35
CA SER A 277 -14.00 -21.91 -9.17
C SER A 277 -14.38 -20.51 -9.69
N HIS A 278 -13.76 -19.46 -9.15
CA HIS A 278 -14.09 -18.08 -9.46
C HIS A 278 -12.88 -17.14 -9.30
N ILE A 279 -12.89 -16.02 -10.03
CA ILE A 279 -11.88 -14.96 -9.95
C ILE A 279 -12.59 -13.65 -9.63
N MET A 280 -12.25 -13.03 -8.50
CA MET A 280 -12.81 -11.73 -8.12
C MET A 280 -12.07 -10.58 -8.79
N ASN A 281 -12.22 -10.51 -10.11
CA ASN A 281 -11.51 -9.59 -10.97
C ASN A 281 -12.43 -9.08 -12.09
N THR A 282 -12.38 -7.79 -12.39
CA THR A 282 -13.16 -7.12 -13.43
C THR A 282 -13.06 -7.81 -14.78
N ILE A 283 -11.86 -8.25 -15.18
CA ILE A 283 -11.66 -8.91 -16.48
C ILE A 283 -12.51 -10.16 -16.57
N TRP A 284 -12.53 -10.98 -15.52
CA TRP A 284 -13.39 -12.15 -15.44
C TRP A 284 -14.87 -11.77 -15.54
N ILE A 285 -15.34 -10.80 -14.73
CA ILE A 285 -16.74 -10.35 -14.75
C ILE A 285 -17.16 -9.86 -16.14
N LEU A 286 -16.34 -9.06 -16.82
CA LEU A 286 -16.63 -8.55 -18.16
C LEU A 286 -16.74 -9.66 -19.21
N THR A 287 -15.91 -10.72 -19.12
CA THR A 287 -16.05 -11.88 -20.02
C THR A 287 -17.40 -12.58 -19.81
N GLN A 288 -17.88 -12.66 -18.57
CA GLN A 288 -19.17 -13.29 -18.25
C GLN A 288 -20.36 -12.41 -18.66
N GLU A 289 -20.32 -11.12 -18.33
CA GLU A 289 -21.41 -10.16 -18.60
C GLU A 289 -21.64 -9.97 -20.11
N HIS A 290 -20.57 -9.88 -20.89
CA HIS A 290 -20.65 -9.60 -22.33
C HIS A 290 -20.43 -10.82 -23.22
N ASN A 291 -20.20 -12.01 -22.63
CA ASN A 291 -19.82 -13.23 -23.36
C ASN A 291 -18.70 -12.96 -24.38
N THR A 292 -17.63 -12.32 -23.90
CA THR A 292 -16.54 -11.79 -24.73
C THR A 292 -15.19 -12.42 -24.36
N ASP A 293 -14.19 -12.25 -25.24
CA ASP A 293 -12.85 -12.74 -24.96
C ASP A 293 -12.08 -11.83 -23.99
N ILE A 294 -10.97 -12.35 -23.47
CA ILE A 294 -10.14 -11.65 -22.48
C ILE A 294 -9.60 -10.32 -23.02
N GLN A 295 -9.22 -10.26 -24.30
CA GLN A 295 -8.64 -9.05 -24.88
C GLN A 295 -9.68 -7.93 -24.96
N VAL A 296 -10.90 -8.26 -25.39
CA VAL A 296 -12.01 -7.31 -25.42
C VAL A 296 -12.42 -6.89 -24.01
N ALA A 297 -12.39 -7.80 -23.03
CA ALA A 297 -12.61 -7.46 -21.63
C ALA A 297 -11.55 -6.51 -21.08
N GLN A 298 -10.26 -6.73 -21.37
CA GLN A 298 -9.16 -5.83 -21.01
C GLN A 298 -9.32 -4.45 -21.67
N ASP A 299 -9.66 -4.39 -22.95
CA ASP A 299 -9.91 -3.13 -23.66
C ASP A 299 -11.11 -2.37 -23.09
N THR A 300 -12.14 -3.10 -22.66
CA THR A 300 -13.32 -2.53 -22.01
C THR A 300 -12.97 -1.99 -20.62
N CYS A 301 -12.19 -2.73 -19.83
CA CYS A 301 -11.66 -2.28 -18.55
C CYS A 301 -10.84 -0.98 -18.71
N ARG A 302 -9.94 -0.91 -19.70
CA ARG A 302 -9.18 0.31 -20.03
C ARG A 302 -10.08 1.51 -20.35
N LYS A 303 -11.17 1.31 -21.08
CA LYS A 303 -12.14 2.38 -21.37
C LYS A 303 -12.86 2.85 -20.10
N LEU A 304 -13.22 1.93 -19.20
CA LEU A 304 -13.84 2.26 -17.91
C LEU A 304 -12.87 3.04 -17.01
N ILE A 305 -11.59 2.65 -16.95
CA ILE A 305 -10.56 3.40 -16.21
C ILE A 305 -10.51 4.84 -16.71
N LYS A 306 -10.37 5.04 -18.03
CA LYS A 306 -10.33 6.39 -18.63
C LYS A 306 -11.57 7.22 -18.32
N LYS A 307 -12.76 6.60 -18.36
CA LYS A 307 -14.03 7.24 -17.99
C LYS A 307 -14.00 7.76 -16.55
N TYR A 308 -13.67 6.89 -15.59
CA TYR A 308 -13.73 7.25 -14.17
C TYR A 308 -12.60 8.21 -13.75
N VAL A 309 -11.41 8.09 -14.34
CA VAL A 309 -10.33 9.08 -14.16
C VAL A 309 -10.76 10.45 -14.68
N ALA A 310 -11.33 10.52 -15.88
CA ALA A 310 -11.80 11.79 -16.44
C ALA A 310 -12.90 12.42 -15.57
N GLU A 311 -13.85 11.62 -15.10
CA GLU A 311 -14.89 12.05 -14.16
C GLU A 311 -14.29 12.63 -12.88
N TYR A 312 -13.34 11.92 -12.27
CA TYR A 312 -12.69 12.37 -11.05
C TYR A 312 -11.88 13.66 -11.23
N VAL A 313 -11.14 13.77 -12.33
CA VAL A 313 -10.43 15.01 -12.68
C VAL A 313 -11.39 16.19 -12.74
N GLN A 314 -12.60 16.01 -13.29
CA GLN A 314 -13.63 17.06 -13.31
C GLN A 314 -14.20 17.35 -11.91
N ILE A 315 -14.51 16.33 -11.11
CA ILE A 315 -15.00 16.50 -9.73
C ILE A 315 -14.06 17.41 -8.94
N VAL A 316 -12.77 17.08 -8.96
CA VAL A 316 -11.79 17.83 -8.18
C VAL A 316 -11.57 19.24 -8.74
N LYS A 317 -11.77 19.49 -10.05
CA LYS A 317 -11.79 20.85 -10.62
C LYS A 317 -12.99 21.62 -10.07
N GLY A 318 -14.14 20.97 -9.96
CA GLY A 318 -15.37 21.57 -9.45
C GLY A 318 -15.33 21.88 -7.95
N VAL A 319 -14.77 21.00 -7.12
CA VAL A 319 -14.72 21.23 -5.66
C VAL A 319 -13.61 22.17 -5.21
N LYS A 320 -12.65 22.50 -6.08
CA LYS A 320 -11.49 23.34 -5.78
C LYS A 320 -11.91 24.65 -5.07
N ASP A 321 -12.92 25.30 -5.62
CA ASP A 321 -13.38 26.62 -5.20
C ASP A 321 -14.74 26.55 -4.48
N ASP A 322 -15.17 25.35 -4.06
CA ASP A 322 -16.42 25.16 -3.31
C ASP A 322 -16.22 25.48 -1.83
N GLU A 323 -16.59 26.69 -1.43
CA GLU A 323 -16.48 27.18 -0.05
C GLU A 323 -17.43 26.47 0.94
N SER A 324 -18.40 25.70 0.45
CA SER A 324 -19.28 24.90 1.31
C SER A 324 -18.56 23.66 1.89
N LEU A 325 -17.45 23.26 1.27
CA LEU A 325 -16.63 22.13 1.70
C LEU A 325 -15.44 22.60 2.54
N SER A 326 -15.10 21.81 3.56
CA SER A 326 -13.90 22.05 4.36
C SER A 326 -12.64 22.03 3.50
N VAL A 327 -11.62 22.76 3.96
CA VAL A 327 -10.30 22.77 3.32
C VAL A 327 -9.72 21.36 3.28
N ASP A 328 -9.91 20.58 4.35
CA ASP A 328 -9.43 19.21 4.45
C ASP A 328 -10.14 18.29 3.46
N LEU A 329 -11.45 18.44 3.23
CA LEU A 329 -12.16 17.66 2.21
C LEU A 329 -11.71 18.06 0.80
N ARG A 330 -11.54 19.35 0.53
CA ARG A 330 -11.02 19.80 -0.78
C ARG A 330 -9.60 19.30 -1.03
N ASN A 331 -8.74 19.36 -0.02
CA ASN A 331 -7.37 18.83 -0.09
C ASN A 331 -7.36 17.31 -0.20
N GLY A 332 -8.17 16.60 0.59
CA GLY A 332 -8.32 15.15 0.51
C GLY A 332 -8.79 14.69 -0.87
N THR A 333 -9.78 15.37 -1.44
CA THR A 333 -10.24 15.14 -2.82
C THR A 333 -9.13 15.47 -3.83
N ALA A 334 -8.37 16.55 -3.63
CA ALA A 334 -7.23 16.87 -4.49
C ALA A 334 -6.09 15.84 -4.41
N LEU A 335 -5.86 15.24 -3.25
CA LEU A 335 -4.77 14.28 -2.99
C LEU A 335 -5.15 12.85 -3.33
N SER A 336 -6.43 12.49 -3.22
CA SER A 336 -6.97 11.26 -3.80
C SER A 336 -6.82 11.23 -5.33
N ARG A 337 -6.54 12.37 -6.01
CA ARG A 337 -6.08 12.37 -7.42
C ARG A 337 -4.71 11.71 -7.58
N LEU A 338 -3.82 11.91 -6.61
CA LEU A 338 -2.46 11.37 -6.67
C LEU A 338 -2.47 9.88 -6.40
N ALA A 339 -3.28 9.40 -5.45
CA ALA A 339 -3.45 7.96 -5.22
C ALA A 339 -3.95 7.20 -6.48
N GLN A 340 -4.75 7.84 -7.34
CA GLN A 340 -5.24 7.27 -8.60
C GLN A 340 -4.19 7.10 -9.71
N LEU A 341 -3.07 7.81 -9.64
CA LEU A 341 -2.04 7.74 -10.69
C LEU A 341 -1.29 6.42 -10.68
N LEU A 342 -1.40 5.61 -9.61
CA LEU A 342 -0.24 4.86 -9.14
C LEU A 342 -0.44 3.40 -8.88
N ASP A 343 -1.68 2.95 -8.98
CA ASP A 343 -1.89 1.57 -9.36
C ASP A 343 -1.36 1.32 -10.80
N GLN A 344 -1.23 2.36 -11.65
CA GLN A 344 -0.52 2.27 -12.93
C GLN A 344 0.98 1.99 -12.78
N MET A 345 1.62 2.56 -11.76
CA MET A 345 3.06 2.39 -11.59
C MET A 345 3.40 1.19 -10.75
N GLY A 346 2.66 0.90 -9.67
CA GLY A 346 2.78 -0.40 -9.01
C GLY A 346 2.63 -1.51 -10.04
N ALA A 347 1.62 -1.43 -10.90
CA ALA A 347 1.26 -2.56 -11.74
C ALA A 347 1.87 -2.58 -13.16
N GLY A 348 2.33 -1.43 -13.67
CA GLY A 348 3.30 -1.35 -14.78
C GLY A 348 4.69 -1.85 -14.38
N VAL A 349 5.13 -1.59 -13.14
CA VAL A 349 6.34 -2.17 -12.53
C VAL A 349 6.15 -3.68 -12.26
N PHE A 350 4.95 -4.12 -11.86
CA PHE A 350 4.66 -5.54 -11.66
C PHE A 350 4.64 -6.35 -12.96
N ARG A 351 4.57 -5.70 -14.13
CA ARG A 351 4.67 -6.37 -15.44
C ARG A 351 6.07 -6.96 -15.68
N ASP A 352 7.12 -6.32 -15.16
CA ASP A 352 8.51 -6.75 -15.36
C ASP A 352 9.08 -7.50 -14.14
N GLN A 353 8.57 -7.26 -12.92
CA GLN A 353 9.17 -7.81 -11.70
C GLN A 353 8.46 -9.01 -11.07
N ARG A 354 7.20 -9.32 -11.44
CA ARG A 354 6.52 -10.57 -11.01
C ARG A 354 6.57 -11.67 -12.08
N SER A 355 7.09 -11.34 -13.26
CA SER A 355 7.11 -12.26 -14.40
C SER A 355 8.47 -12.94 -14.62
N HIS A 356 9.61 -12.42 -14.16
CA HIS A 356 10.94 -13.04 -14.36
C HIS A 356 11.95 -12.83 -13.20
N ASP A 357 12.89 -13.78 -13.09
CA ASP A 357 13.94 -13.93 -12.06
C ASP A 357 14.89 -12.73 -11.90
N SER A 358 15.33 -12.50 -10.66
CA SER A 358 16.56 -11.81 -10.23
C SER A 358 16.72 -10.32 -10.55
N VAL A 359 16.31 -9.46 -9.61
CA VAL A 359 16.96 -8.17 -9.38
C VAL A 359 17.34 -8.09 -7.90
N VAL A 360 18.64 -8.20 -7.62
CA VAL A 360 19.21 -8.01 -6.28
C VAL A 360 19.24 -6.51 -5.98
N VAL A 361 18.63 -6.09 -4.88
CA VAL A 361 18.77 -4.73 -4.36
C VAL A 361 20.20 -4.60 -3.83
N MET A 362 21.03 -3.86 -4.57
CA MET A 362 22.41 -3.55 -4.15
C MET A 362 22.36 -2.50 -3.06
N LEU A 363 22.50 -2.92 -1.81
CA LEU A 363 22.89 -2.02 -0.73
C LEU A 363 24.33 -1.58 -0.97
N LYS A 364 24.57 -0.27 -1.07
CA LYS A 364 25.91 0.30 -1.01
C LYS A 364 26.40 0.15 0.43
N GLU A 365 27.24 -0.84 0.68
CA GLU A 365 28.16 -0.83 1.81
C GLU A 365 29.46 -0.13 1.38
N ASP A 366 29.92 0.81 2.20
CA ASP A 366 31.18 1.50 2.01
C ASP A 366 32.35 0.52 2.21
N ASP A 367 33.20 0.42 1.18
CA ASP A 367 34.45 -0.35 1.15
C ASP A 367 35.43 0.10 2.24
N GLU A 368 35.97 -0.83 3.04
CA GLU A 368 37.38 -0.84 3.45
C GLU A 368 37.89 -2.27 3.78
N THR A 369 38.93 -2.69 3.05
CA THR A 369 40.05 -3.64 3.37
C THR A 369 40.01 -5.15 3.05
N GLU A 370 40.65 -5.48 1.91
CA GLU A 370 41.74 -6.45 1.60
C GLU A 370 41.88 -7.89 2.21
N ASN A 371 42.08 -8.83 1.26
CA ASN A 371 42.90 -10.08 1.22
C ASN A 371 42.47 -11.27 2.12
N ASP A 372 42.52 -12.57 1.76
CA ASP A 372 43.36 -13.35 0.83
C ASP A 372 42.71 -14.76 0.58
N GLU A 373 43.22 -15.50 -0.41
CA GLU A 373 42.69 -16.72 -1.05
C GLU A 373 42.69 -18.01 -0.22
N THR A 374 41.72 -18.93 -0.47
CA THR A 374 42.00 -20.36 -0.81
C THR A 374 40.73 -21.11 -1.27
N LYS A 375 40.81 -21.75 -2.44
CA LYS A 375 39.71 -22.43 -3.16
C LYS A 375 39.63 -23.93 -2.85
N THR A 376 38.40 -24.46 -2.72
CA THR A 376 38.11 -25.89 -2.94
C THR A 376 36.75 -26.04 -3.64
N GLU A 377 36.75 -26.52 -4.89
CA GLU A 377 35.56 -26.70 -5.73
C GLU A 377 34.78 -27.97 -5.37
N THR A 378 33.45 -27.87 -5.25
CA THR A 378 32.54 -29.03 -5.35
C THR A 378 31.41 -28.69 -6.34
N ALA A 379 31.35 -29.43 -7.46
CA ALA A 379 30.44 -29.15 -8.56
C ALA A 379 29.03 -29.72 -8.34
N ILE A 380 27.99 -28.89 -8.54
CA ILE A 380 26.60 -29.32 -8.70
C ILE A 380 26.14 -28.95 -10.11
N LYS A 381 25.68 -29.94 -10.88
CA LYS A 381 25.17 -29.76 -12.26
C LYS A 381 23.72 -29.26 -12.25
N THR A 382 23.45 -28.15 -12.95
CA THR A 382 22.10 -27.75 -13.39
C THR A 382 21.94 -27.97 -14.90
N LYS A 383 20.68 -28.06 -15.34
CA LYS A 383 20.24 -28.73 -16.57
C LYS A 383 20.33 -27.90 -17.86
N ASN A 384 20.92 -26.70 -17.82
CA ASN A 384 21.23 -25.89 -19.00
C ASN A 384 22.70 -25.46 -18.91
N GLY A 385 23.51 -25.92 -19.87
CA GLY A 385 24.98 -25.89 -19.81
C GLY A 385 25.61 -24.51 -19.96
N SER A 386 25.60 -23.72 -18.89
CA SER A 386 26.49 -22.57 -18.70
C SER A 386 26.85 -22.46 -17.22
N ALA A 387 28.14 -22.62 -16.90
CA ALA A 387 28.66 -22.56 -15.53
C ALA A 387 28.79 -21.09 -15.07
N LEU A 388 28.16 -20.76 -13.95
CA LEU A 388 28.43 -19.57 -13.15
C LEU A 388 28.85 -20.05 -11.76
N SER A 389 30.04 -19.64 -11.31
CA SER A 389 30.61 -19.99 -10.01
C SER A 389 29.98 -19.13 -8.91
N LEU A 390 29.46 -19.77 -7.86
CA LEU A 390 28.95 -19.14 -6.64
C LEU A 390 29.93 -19.44 -5.49
N GLU A 391 30.47 -18.42 -4.83
CA GLU A 391 31.25 -18.57 -3.59
C GLU A 391 30.29 -18.56 -2.38
N ILE A 392 30.38 -19.57 -1.51
CA ILE A 392 29.64 -19.66 -0.25
C ILE A 392 30.68 -19.69 0.87
N LEU A 393 30.70 -18.66 1.73
CA LEU A 393 31.48 -18.65 2.97
C LEU A 393 30.67 -19.32 4.09
N GLY A 394 31.08 -20.53 4.46
CA GLY A 394 30.55 -21.26 5.62
C GLY A 394 31.41 -21.03 6.86
N TYR A 395 30.79 -20.68 7.99
CA TYR A 395 31.43 -20.60 9.30
C TYR A 395 31.31 -21.96 10.01
N ASP A 396 32.42 -22.50 10.49
CA ASP A 396 32.51 -23.78 11.19
C ASP A 396 32.63 -23.53 12.71
N SER A 397 31.75 -24.12 13.52
CA SER A 397 31.75 -23.95 14.98
C SER A 397 31.69 -25.30 15.70
N VAL A 398 32.84 -25.95 15.90
CA VAL A 398 33.01 -26.94 16.97
C VAL A 398 34.45 -26.89 17.50
N GLY A 399 34.61 -26.58 18.79
CA GLY A 399 35.93 -26.60 19.42
C GLY A 399 35.94 -26.29 20.92
N GLY A 400 35.16 -27.03 21.71
CA GLY A 400 35.35 -27.07 23.17
C GLY A 400 36.44 -28.08 23.56
N ARG A 401 37.36 -27.68 24.45
CA ARG A 401 38.04 -28.59 25.41
C ARG A 401 38.55 -27.85 26.65
N VAL A 402 37.88 -28.13 27.76
CA VAL A 402 38.41 -28.54 29.07
C VAL A 402 39.84 -28.09 29.39
N VAL A 403 39.96 -27.10 30.29
CA VAL A 403 40.33 -27.31 31.71
C VAL A 403 39.40 -26.45 32.57
#